data_AF-A0A9E3NBL2-F1
#
_entry.id   AF-A0A9E3NBL2-F1
#
_cell.length_a   1.000
_cell.length_b   1.000
_cell.length_c   1.000
_cell.angle_alpha   90.00
_cell.angle_beta   90.00
_cell.angle_gamma   90.00
#
_symmetry.space_group_name_H-M   'P 1'
#
loop_
_entity.id
_entity.type
_entity.pdbx_description
1 polymer ?
#
loop_
_entity_poly.entity_id
_entity_poly.type
_entity_poly.pdbx_seq_one_letter_code
_entity_poly.pdbx_strand_id
1 'polypeptide(L)'
;MQLIVDASIIGQPPPALIDEPRAIANIPELEQAALGHGLLNGQPDSDGVVRRLPMLMRLGSRPMPSFSLELARIGLGEDAVAAERGSVALGKQHVPVDAQGRMLLHFGHFPADRISSAVDVLRQDFPADAFAGDIVVVGLAAEGTVDIVSTPLAAEAYGPLVQAQSIDAILRGGWLERPRWMAPAEWTAGLLLTLSILL
;
A
#
# COMPACT_ATOMS: atom_id res chain seq x y z
N MET A 1 -16.16 -10.07 14.14
CA MET A 1 -16.30 -8.71 14.66
C MET A 1 -16.45 -7.79 13.46
N GLN A 2 -17.67 -7.37 13.13
CA GLN A 2 -17.88 -6.26 12.19
C GLN A 2 -17.68 -5.01 13.02
N LEU A 3 -16.59 -4.30 12.77
CA LEU A 3 -16.32 -3.03 13.45
C LEU A 3 -17.08 -1.97 12.66
N ILE A 4 -17.73 -1.05 13.37
CA ILE A 4 -18.74 -0.11 12.82
C ILE A 4 -18.17 0.78 11.69
N VAL A 5 -16.85 0.91 11.62
CA VAL A 5 -16.12 1.82 10.71
C VAL A 5 -15.39 1.10 9.57
N ASP A 6 -15.57 -0.22 9.39
CA ASP A 6 -14.92 -0.95 8.29
C ASP A 6 -15.37 -0.40 6.93
N ALA A 7 -14.42 -0.20 6.01
CA ALA A 7 -14.73 0.27 4.66
C ALA A 7 -15.65 -0.68 3.91
N SER A 8 -16.61 -0.10 3.18
CA SER A 8 -17.45 -0.86 2.28
C SER A 8 -16.66 -1.25 1.03
N ILE A 9 -16.54 -2.55 0.76
CA ILE A 9 -15.94 -3.07 -0.47
C ILE A 9 -17.05 -3.56 -1.39
N ILE A 10 -17.18 -2.92 -2.56
CA ILE A 10 -18.18 -3.25 -3.58
C ILE A 10 -17.53 -3.89 -4.80
N GLY A 11 -18.31 -4.57 -5.63
CA GLY A 11 -17.82 -5.24 -6.83
C GLY A 11 -17.25 -6.63 -6.55
N GLN A 12 -16.37 -7.10 -7.44
CA GLN A 12 -15.78 -8.44 -7.35
C GLN A 12 -14.27 -8.32 -7.08
N PRO A 13 -13.82 -8.61 -5.84
CA PRO A 13 -12.41 -8.62 -5.52
C PRO A 13 -11.61 -9.59 -6.39
N PRO A 14 -10.30 -9.34 -6.58
CA PRO A 14 -9.40 -10.27 -7.23
C PRO A 14 -9.54 -11.70 -6.69
N PRO A 15 -9.43 -12.72 -7.55
CA PRO A 15 -9.75 -14.10 -7.17
C PRO A 15 -8.77 -14.69 -6.16
N ALA A 16 -7.55 -14.14 -6.05
CA ALA A 16 -6.46 -14.70 -5.26
C ALA A 16 -5.93 -13.72 -4.21
N LEU A 17 -6.80 -12.93 -3.57
CA LEU A 17 -6.41 -12.08 -2.43
C LEU A 17 -5.58 -12.85 -1.42
N ILE A 18 -4.61 -12.18 -0.81
CA ILE A 18 -3.82 -12.72 0.29
C ILE A 18 -4.77 -13.00 1.47
N ASP A 19 -4.78 -14.25 1.93
CA ASP A 19 -5.62 -14.70 3.03
C ASP A 19 -4.91 -14.47 4.38
N GLU A 20 -5.54 -13.68 5.24
CA GLU A 20 -5.19 -13.45 6.62
C GLU A 20 -6.23 -14.13 7.51
N PRO A 21 -5.90 -15.24 8.19
CA PRO A 21 -6.90 -15.99 8.95
C PRO A 21 -7.40 -15.22 10.18
N ARG A 22 -6.55 -14.35 10.74
CA ARG A 22 -6.81 -13.56 11.95
C ARG A 22 -6.08 -12.23 11.85
N ALA A 23 -6.59 -11.25 12.58
CA ALA A 23 -5.96 -9.95 12.75
C ALA A 23 -5.71 -9.69 14.24
N ILE A 24 -4.65 -8.94 14.52
CA ILE A 24 -4.43 -8.32 15.82
C ILE A 24 -5.16 -6.97 15.78
N ALA A 25 -6.08 -6.76 16.71
CA ALA A 25 -6.85 -5.51 16.80
C ALA A 25 -6.03 -4.43 17.51
N ASN A 26 -6.44 -3.17 17.34
CA ASN A 26 -5.82 -2.05 18.02
C ASN A 26 -6.14 -2.08 19.53
N ILE A 27 -5.39 -1.30 20.30
CA ILE A 27 -5.77 -0.97 21.68
C ILE A 27 -7.06 -0.15 21.71
N PRO A 28 -7.87 -0.24 22.78
CA PRO A 28 -9.19 0.41 22.83
C PRO A 28 -9.17 1.92 22.53
N GLU A 29 -8.12 2.62 22.94
CA GLU A 29 -7.97 4.07 22.76
C GLU A 29 -7.85 4.46 21.28
N LEU A 30 -7.12 3.67 20.49
CA LEU A 30 -7.01 3.88 19.04
C LEU A 30 -8.24 3.37 18.31
N GLU A 31 -8.79 2.24 18.74
CA GLU A 31 -9.96 1.62 18.13
C GLU A 31 -11.20 2.53 18.21
N GLN A 32 -11.43 3.19 19.35
CA GLN A 32 -12.57 4.09 19.55
C GLN A 32 -12.48 5.38 18.74
N ALA A 33 -11.26 5.82 18.40
CA ALA A 33 -10.99 7.01 17.62
C ALA A 33 -10.81 6.73 16.11
N ALA A 34 -10.78 5.46 15.71
CA ALA A 34 -10.52 5.06 14.34
C ALA A 34 -11.65 5.50 13.40
N LEU A 35 -11.26 6.10 12.27
CA LEU A 35 -12.17 6.41 11.16
C LEU A 35 -12.34 5.24 10.19
N GLY A 36 -11.55 4.18 10.38
CA GLY A 36 -11.53 3.01 9.53
C GLY A 36 -10.43 2.02 9.91
N HIS A 37 -10.48 0.83 9.32
CA HIS A 37 -9.51 -0.25 9.55
C HIS A 37 -8.89 -0.71 8.25
N GLY A 38 -7.56 -0.86 8.26
CA GLY A 38 -6.81 -1.43 7.16
C GLY A 38 -5.76 -2.40 7.65
N LEU A 39 -5.49 -3.43 6.84
CA LEU A 39 -4.45 -4.42 7.14
C LEU A 39 -3.07 -3.89 6.76
N LEU A 40 -2.12 -3.97 7.69
CA LEU A 40 -0.75 -3.45 7.50
C LEU A 40 0.16 -4.43 6.74
N ASN A 41 -0.20 -5.72 6.73
CA ASN A 41 0.65 -6.79 6.23
C ASN A 41 0.99 -6.62 4.74
N GLY A 42 2.20 -7.04 4.38
CA GLY A 42 2.65 -7.11 3.00
C GLY A 42 3.77 -8.12 2.88
N GLN A 43 3.64 -9.05 1.94
CA GLN A 43 4.71 -10.00 1.64
C GLN A 43 5.64 -9.39 0.58
N PRO A 44 6.97 -9.50 0.75
CA PRO A 44 7.91 -9.16 -0.30
C PRO A 44 7.67 -9.98 -1.58
N ASP A 45 8.23 -9.52 -2.70
CA ASP A 45 8.32 -10.38 -3.89
C ASP A 45 9.19 -11.61 -3.59
N SER A 46 9.22 -12.57 -4.52
CA SER A 46 9.93 -13.86 -4.36
C SER A 46 11.43 -13.76 -4.09
N ASP A 47 12.04 -12.61 -4.35
CA ASP A 47 13.45 -12.29 -4.09
C ASP A 47 13.68 -11.51 -2.78
N GLY A 48 12.64 -11.33 -1.96
CA GLY A 48 12.72 -10.60 -0.69
C GLY A 48 12.63 -9.08 -0.83
N VAL A 49 12.50 -8.54 -2.04
CA VAL A 49 12.36 -7.10 -2.29
C VAL A 49 10.88 -6.73 -2.36
N VAL A 50 10.47 -5.73 -1.57
CA VAL A 50 9.12 -5.18 -1.60
C VAL A 50 8.98 -4.28 -2.82
N ARG A 51 8.24 -4.75 -3.83
CA ARG A 51 7.83 -3.93 -4.99
C ARG A 51 6.32 -3.72 -5.05
N ARG A 52 5.57 -4.70 -4.55
CA ARG A 52 4.12 -4.75 -4.60
C ARG A 52 3.54 -4.64 -3.20
N LEU A 53 2.54 -3.79 -3.04
CA LEU A 53 1.80 -3.64 -1.79
C LEU A 53 0.37 -4.13 -1.97
N PRO A 54 -0.19 -4.92 -1.03
CA PRO A 54 -1.60 -5.28 -1.06
C PRO A 54 -2.47 -4.02 -1.01
N MET A 55 -3.48 -3.95 -1.86
CA MET A 55 -4.56 -2.95 -1.79
C MET A 55 -5.80 -3.57 -1.12
N LEU A 56 -6.09 -4.81 -1.48
CA LEU A 56 -7.11 -5.63 -0.85
C LEU A 56 -6.48 -6.91 -0.33
N MET A 57 -6.98 -7.38 0.80
CA MET A 57 -6.64 -8.65 1.43
C MET A 57 -7.90 -9.31 1.96
N ARG A 58 -7.84 -10.58 2.34
CA ARG A 58 -9.00 -11.29 2.89
C ARG A 58 -8.77 -11.61 4.36
N LEU A 59 -9.56 -11.01 5.25
CA LEU A 59 -9.61 -11.37 6.66
C LEU A 59 -10.70 -12.42 6.89
N GLY A 60 -10.29 -13.69 7.02
CA GLY A 60 -11.20 -14.83 7.05
C GLY A 60 -11.96 -14.95 5.72
N SER A 61 -13.27 -14.66 5.71
CA SER A 61 -14.08 -14.65 4.49
C SER A 61 -14.35 -13.25 3.93
N ARG A 62 -13.95 -12.19 4.64
CA ARG A 62 -14.25 -10.81 4.26
C ARG A 62 -13.07 -10.17 3.54
N PRO A 63 -13.27 -9.52 2.38
CA PRO A 63 -12.25 -8.62 1.86
C PRO A 63 -12.11 -7.42 2.81
N MET A 64 -10.90 -6.88 2.91
CA MET A 64 -10.52 -5.75 3.76
C MET A 64 -9.51 -4.89 2.98
N PRO A 65 -9.57 -3.54 3.07
CA PRO A 65 -8.51 -2.71 2.51
C PRO A 65 -7.20 -2.92 3.27
N SER A 66 -6.09 -2.63 2.60
CA SER A 66 -4.82 -2.41 3.29
C SER A 66 -4.80 -1.07 4.00
N PHE A 67 -3.85 -0.90 4.92
CA PHE A 67 -3.65 0.35 5.67
C PHE A 67 -3.51 1.57 4.75
N SER A 68 -2.69 1.48 3.71
CA SER A 68 -2.49 2.58 2.76
C SER A 68 -3.73 2.86 1.90
N LEU A 69 -4.45 1.82 1.46
CA LEU A 69 -5.68 2.01 0.71
C LEU A 69 -6.78 2.67 1.56
N GLU A 70 -6.90 2.26 2.82
CA GLU A 70 -7.93 2.80 3.72
C GLU A 70 -7.68 4.27 4.07
N LEU A 71 -6.43 4.63 4.37
CA LEU A 71 -6.07 6.03 4.58
C LEU A 71 -6.26 6.88 3.32
N ALA A 72 -5.96 6.34 2.14
CA ALA A 72 -6.24 7.03 0.88
C ALA A 72 -7.75 7.22 0.65
N ARG A 73 -8.58 6.22 0.96
CA ARG A 73 -10.05 6.32 0.89
C ARG A 73 -10.55 7.46 1.78
N ILE A 74 -10.12 7.48 3.04
CA ILE A 74 -10.50 8.52 4.01
C ILE A 74 -10.01 9.89 3.54
N GLY A 75 -8.76 9.99 3.08
CA GLY A 75 -8.16 11.24 2.60
C GLY A 75 -8.82 11.81 1.35
N LEU A 76 -9.36 10.95 0.48
CA LEU A 76 -10.14 11.35 -0.70
C LEU A 76 -11.61 11.65 -0.37
N GLY A 77 -12.09 11.28 0.83
CA GLY A 77 -13.49 11.44 1.21
C GLY A 77 -14.43 10.46 0.52
N GLU A 78 -13.94 9.28 0.14
CA GLU A 78 -14.71 8.26 -0.57
C GLU A 78 -15.41 7.30 0.41
N ASP A 79 -16.67 6.95 0.17
CA ASP A 79 -17.45 6.08 1.08
C ASP A 79 -17.11 4.59 0.94
N ALA A 80 -16.63 4.18 -0.24
CA ALA A 80 -16.43 2.78 -0.59
C ALA A 80 -15.18 2.56 -1.44
N VAL A 81 -14.70 1.32 -1.38
CA VAL A 81 -13.66 0.79 -2.25
C VAL A 81 -14.32 -0.07 -3.32
N ALA A 82 -14.18 0.29 -4.59
CA ALA A 82 -14.74 -0.48 -5.69
C ALA A 82 -13.70 -1.46 -6.24
N ALA A 83 -13.94 -2.76 -6.09
CA ALA A 83 -13.14 -3.80 -6.70
C ALA A 83 -13.58 -4.04 -8.15
N GLU A 84 -12.66 -3.76 -9.06
CA GLU A 84 -12.86 -3.87 -10.51
C GLU A 84 -11.93 -4.93 -11.10
N ARG A 85 -12.13 -5.25 -12.39
CA ARG A 85 -11.30 -6.25 -13.06
C ARG A 85 -9.90 -5.70 -13.32
N GLY A 86 -8.96 -6.00 -12.41
CA GLY A 86 -7.55 -5.60 -12.52
C GLY A 86 -7.25 -4.23 -11.93
N SER A 87 -8.21 -3.63 -11.21
CA SER A 87 -8.04 -2.37 -10.50
C SER A 87 -8.86 -2.35 -9.21
N VAL A 88 -8.48 -1.47 -8.31
CA VAL A 88 -9.27 -1.06 -7.15
C VAL A 88 -9.49 0.45 -7.26
N ALA A 89 -10.74 0.88 -7.24
CA ALA A 89 -11.12 2.26 -7.46
C ALA A 89 -11.53 2.98 -6.17
N LEU A 90 -11.02 4.20 -6.01
CA LEU A 90 -11.39 5.20 -5.00
C LEU A 90 -11.76 6.49 -5.74
N GLY A 91 -13.05 6.72 -5.95
CA GLY A 91 -13.52 7.85 -6.75
C GLY A 91 -12.94 7.85 -8.16
N LYS A 92 -12.04 8.79 -8.44
CA LYS A 92 -11.34 8.94 -9.73
C LYS A 92 -10.05 8.13 -9.85
N GLN A 93 -9.53 7.61 -8.73
CA GLN A 93 -8.28 6.87 -8.71
C GLN A 93 -8.56 5.40 -8.99
N HIS A 94 -8.12 4.89 -10.14
CA HIS A 94 -8.20 3.47 -10.48
C HIS A 94 -6.82 2.83 -10.32
N VAL A 95 -6.54 2.33 -9.12
CA VAL A 95 -5.26 1.72 -8.78
C VAL A 95 -5.15 0.35 -9.45
N PRO A 96 -4.22 0.12 -10.39
CA PRO A 96 -4.06 -1.17 -11.04
C PRO A 96 -3.53 -2.19 -10.04
N VAL A 97 -4.12 -3.39 -10.05
CA VAL A 97 -3.74 -4.49 -9.16
C VAL A 97 -3.53 -5.79 -9.91
N ASP A 98 -2.62 -6.61 -9.39
CA ASP A 98 -2.44 -7.98 -9.85
C ASP A 98 -3.56 -8.93 -9.39
N ALA A 99 -3.44 -10.22 -9.73
CA ALA A 99 -4.44 -11.22 -9.35
C ALA A 99 -4.56 -11.42 -7.83
N GLN A 100 -3.54 -11.01 -7.06
CA GLN A 100 -3.51 -11.04 -5.61
C GLN A 100 -4.03 -9.73 -4.98
N GLY A 101 -4.47 -8.76 -5.79
CA GLY A 101 -4.94 -7.47 -5.31
C GLY A 101 -3.81 -6.54 -4.86
N ARG A 102 -2.60 -6.71 -5.40
CA ARG A 102 -1.44 -5.87 -5.06
C ARG A 102 -1.16 -4.82 -6.12
N MET A 103 -0.91 -3.59 -5.68
CA MET A 103 -0.42 -2.49 -6.50
C MET A 103 1.10 -2.62 -6.68
N LEU A 104 1.61 -2.36 -7.89
CA LEU A 104 3.05 -2.19 -8.11
C LEU A 104 3.43 -0.73 -7.84
N LEU A 105 4.17 -0.48 -6.76
CA LEU A 105 4.50 0.86 -6.31
C LEU A 105 5.67 1.44 -7.13
N HIS A 106 5.54 2.70 -7.54
CA HIS A 106 6.66 3.49 -8.02
C HIS A 106 7.40 4.09 -6.83
N PHE A 107 8.45 3.44 -6.37
CA PHE A 107 9.28 3.95 -5.28
C PHE A 107 9.99 5.23 -5.71
N GLY A 108 10.03 6.21 -4.80
CA GLY A 108 10.75 7.46 -4.95
C GLY A 108 11.60 7.76 -3.72
N HIS A 109 12.34 8.86 -3.80
CA HIS A 109 13.02 9.41 -2.62
C HIS A 109 11.98 10.11 -1.75
N PHE A 110 11.85 9.68 -0.49
CA PHE A 110 10.97 10.36 0.45
C PHE A 110 11.65 11.66 0.96
N PRO A 111 10.99 12.83 0.87
CA PRO A 111 11.61 14.08 1.29
C PRO A 111 11.95 14.08 2.79
N ALA A 112 13.20 14.34 3.13
CA ALA A 112 13.66 14.30 4.53
C ALA A 112 13.01 15.39 5.41
N ASP A 113 12.61 16.52 4.81
CA ASP A 113 11.85 17.59 5.44
C ASP A 113 10.39 17.20 5.75
N ARG A 114 9.91 16.08 5.21
CA ARG A 114 8.61 15.47 5.53
C ARG A 114 8.71 14.37 6.59
N ILE A 115 9.88 14.19 7.20
CA ILE A 115 10.10 13.24 8.29
C ILE A 115 10.38 14.02 9.57
N SER A 116 9.47 13.91 10.53
CA SER A 116 9.59 14.56 11.84
C SER A 116 9.67 13.52 12.95
N SER A 117 10.57 13.75 13.92
CA SER A 117 10.64 12.97 15.15
C SER A 117 9.36 13.17 15.96
N ALA A 118 8.63 12.09 16.23
CA ALA A 118 7.42 12.16 17.04
C ALA A 118 7.69 12.69 18.46
N VAL A 119 8.88 12.41 19.01
CA VAL A 119 9.30 12.94 20.32
C VAL A 119 9.48 14.45 20.26
N ASP A 120 10.03 14.98 19.18
CA ASP A 120 10.20 16.42 18.99
C ASP A 120 8.84 17.10 18.79
N VAL A 121 7.94 16.50 17.99
CA VAL A 121 6.56 16.99 17.85
C VAL A 121 5.83 17.05 19.19
N LEU A 122 6.05 16.07 20.09
CA LEU A 122 5.43 16.05 21.42
C LEU A 122 6.10 16.98 22.44
N ARG A 123 7.38 17.33 22.26
CA ARG A 123 8.17 18.12 23.22
C ARG A 123 8.32 19.59 22.84
N GLN A 124 8.08 19.96 21.59
CA GLN A 124 8.36 21.28 21.03
C GLN A 124 7.09 22.09 20.73
N ASP A 125 7.31 23.38 20.49
CA ASP A 125 6.35 24.34 19.94
C ASP A 125 6.25 24.14 18.41
N PHE A 126 5.83 22.94 17.97
CA PHE A 126 5.52 22.72 16.55
C PHE A 126 4.35 23.63 16.16
N PRO A 127 4.39 24.27 14.97
CA PRO A 127 3.24 25.05 14.50
C PRO A 127 1.97 24.20 14.54
N ALA A 128 0.89 24.73 15.12
CA ALA A 128 -0.36 23.99 15.27
C ALA A 128 -0.96 23.53 13.93
N ASP A 129 -0.57 24.19 12.84
CA ASP A 129 -0.96 23.92 11.46
C ASP A 129 0.12 23.18 10.65
N ALA A 130 1.23 22.73 11.27
CA ALA A 130 2.34 22.08 10.57
C ALA A 130 1.94 20.84 9.76
N PHE A 131 0.85 20.18 10.16
CA PHE A 131 0.30 18.98 9.51
C PHE A 131 -1.13 19.20 8.98
N ALA A 132 -1.58 20.45 8.88
CA ALA A 132 -2.94 20.73 8.45
C ALA A 132 -3.18 20.29 7.00
N GLY A 133 -4.14 19.37 6.81
CA GLY A 133 -4.47 18.81 5.50
C GLY A 133 -3.57 17.65 5.04
N ASP A 134 -2.57 17.28 5.84
CA ASP A 134 -1.68 16.16 5.55
C ASP A 134 -2.20 14.86 6.20
N ILE A 135 -1.91 13.72 5.55
CA ILE A 135 -2.01 12.40 6.20
C ILE A 135 -0.67 12.12 6.88
N VAL A 136 -0.69 12.04 8.20
CA VAL A 136 0.51 11.76 9.01
C VAL A 136 0.55 10.28 9.38
N VAL A 137 1.65 9.62 9.00
CA VAL A 137 1.93 8.23 9.39
C VAL A 137 2.92 8.24 10.55
N VAL A 138 2.50 7.73 11.70
CA VAL A 138 3.35 7.59 12.88
C VAL A 138 3.83 6.15 12.97
N GLY A 139 5.14 5.96 13.05
CA GLY A 139 5.74 4.63 13.16
C GLY A 139 7.17 4.68 13.67
N LEU A 140 7.76 3.50 13.84
CA LEU A 140 9.14 3.34 14.29
C LEU A 140 10.10 3.43 13.10
N ALA A 141 11.09 4.31 13.21
CA ALA A 141 12.16 4.49 12.22
C ALA A 141 13.53 4.42 12.92
N ALA A 142 13.81 3.28 13.54
CA ALA A 142 15.06 3.02 14.26
C ALA A 142 15.72 1.74 13.75
N GLU A 143 17.06 1.74 13.67
CA GLU A 143 17.83 0.52 13.40
C GLU A 143 17.50 -0.57 14.43
N GLY A 144 17.39 -1.82 13.96
CA GLY A 144 17.00 -2.95 14.81
C GLY A 144 15.50 -3.07 15.09
N THR A 145 14.67 -2.22 14.49
CA THR A 145 13.21 -2.40 14.49
C THR A 145 12.82 -3.56 13.57
N VAL A 146 11.71 -4.24 13.87
CA VAL A 146 11.20 -5.39 13.10
C VAL A 146 10.66 -4.98 11.71
N ASP A 147 10.40 -3.69 11.49
CA ASP A 147 9.75 -3.16 10.29
C ASP A 147 10.75 -2.46 9.34
N ILE A 148 11.79 -3.20 8.96
CA ILE A 148 12.78 -2.82 7.95
C ILE A 148 12.66 -3.80 6.77
N VAL A 149 12.47 -3.25 5.58
CA VAL A 149 12.29 -4.02 4.34
C VAL A 149 13.26 -3.58 3.26
N SER A 150 13.58 -4.49 2.34
CA SER A 150 14.31 -4.16 1.13
C SER A 150 13.36 -3.63 0.06
N THR A 151 13.77 -2.58 -0.66
CA THR A 151 13.03 -1.95 -1.76
C THR A 151 13.93 -1.81 -2.97
N PRO A 152 13.41 -1.52 -4.18
CA PRO A 152 14.23 -1.29 -5.36
C PRO A 152 15.27 -0.15 -5.22
N LEU A 153 15.02 0.82 -4.33
CA LEU A 153 15.87 2.00 -4.15
C LEU A 153 16.78 1.92 -2.92
N ALA A 154 16.45 1.08 -1.93
CA ALA A 154 17.19 0.98 -0.69
C ALA A 154 17.13 -0.46 -0.14
N ALA A 155 18.29 -0.98 0.27
CA ALA A 155 18.39 -2.28 0.93
C ALA A 155 17.70 -2.30 2.31
N GLU A 156 17.65 -1.14 2.96
CA GLU A 156 16.98 -0.93 4.24
C GLU A 156 16.06 0.30 4.11
N ALA A 157 14.75 0.05 4.09
CA ALA A 157 13.72 1.07 4.14
C ALA A 157 12.78 0.78 5.30
N TYR A 158 12.39 1.82 6.04
CA TYR A 158 11.44 1.69 7.14
C TYR A 158 10.01 1.52 6.62
N GLY A 159 9.28 0.52 7.13
CA GLY A 159 7.91 0.22 6.71
C GLY A 159 6.93 1.41 6.73
N PRO A 160 6.97 2.32 7.73
CA PRO A 160 6.12 3.52 7.72
C PRO A 160 6.33 4.40 6.48
N LEU A 161 7.57 4.52 5.98
CA LEU A 161 7.87 5.28 4.77
C LEU A 161 7.36 4.58 3.51
N VAL A 162 7.37 3.24 3.49
CA VAL A 162 6.76 2.48 2.39
C VAL A 162 5.25 2.68 2.36
N GLN A 163 4.58 2.66 3.52
CA GLN A 163 3.15 2.97 3.61
C GLN A 163 2.84 4.41 3.21
N ALA A 164 3.65 5.39 3.64
CA ALA A 164 3.49 6.78 3.26
C ALA A 164 3.62 6.98 1.74
N GLN A 165 4.61 6.34 1.10
CA GLN A 165 4.76 6.36 -0.37
C GLN A 165 3.58 5.67 -1.07
N SER A 166 3.07 4.57 -0.52
CA SER A 166 1.88 3.88 -1.05
C SER A 166 0.65 4.78 -1.01
N ILE A 167 0.41 5.49 0.10
CA ILE A 167 -0.68 6.45 0.24
C ILE A 167 -0.52 7.57 -0.80
N ASP A 168 0.67 8.20 -0.87
CA ASP A 168 0.94 9.28 -1.83
C ASP A 168 0.73 8.83 -3.30
N ALA A 169 1.19 7.62 -3.64
CA ALA A 169 0.98 7.04 -4.95
C ALA A 169 -0.51 6.85 -5.29
N ILE A 170 -1.32 6.36 -4.35
CA ILE A 170 -2.77 6.20 -4.55
C ILE A 170 -3.45 7.55 -4.73
N LEU A 171 -3.10 8.54 -3.90
CA LEU A 171 -3.70 9.88 -3.95
C LEU A 171 -3.38 10.62 -5.25
N ARG A 172 -2.17 10.42 -5.80
CA ARG A 172 -1.65 11.19 -6.94
C ARG A 172 -1.66 10.45 -8.28
N GLY A 173 -1.95 9.16 -8.32
CA GLY A 173 -1.80 8.38 -9.56
C GLY A 173 -0.38 7.88 -9.82
N GLY A 174 0.46 7.79 -8.78
CA GLY A 174 1.89 7.49 -8.86
C GLY A 174 2.26 6.00 -8.79
N TRP A 175 1.51 5.13 -9.46
CA TRP A 175 1.77 3.67 -9.49
C TRP A 175 2.39 3.22 -10.82
N LEU A 176 2.96 2.02 -10.83
CA LEU A 176 3.39 1.35 -12.04
C LEU A 176 2.34 0.35 -12.49
N GLU A 177 2.13 0.26 -13.80
CA GLU A 177 1.32 -0.79 -14.41
C GLU A 177 2.20 -1.72 -15.24
N ARG A 178 2.03 -3.03 -15.06
CA ARG A 178 2.59 -4.05 -15.96
C ARG A 178 1.47 -4.61 -16.84
N PRO A 179 1.35 -4.17 -18.10
CA PRO A 179 0.30 -4.64 -18.98
C PRO A 179 0.37 -6.16 -19.18
N ARG A 180 -0.79 -6.81 -19.31
CA ARG A 180 -0.87 -8.26 -19.50
C ARG A 180 -0.14 -8.76 -20.76
N TRP A 181 -0.02 -7.93 -21.78
CA TRP A 181 0.69 -8.25 -23.02
C TRP A 181 2.22 -8.16 -22.88
N MET A 182 2.74 -7.57 -21.80
CA MET A 182 4.17 -7.36 -21.63
C MET A 182 4.93 -8.69 -21.49
N ALA A 183 4.40 -9.65 -20.74
CA ALA A 183 5.02 -10.97 -20.61
C ALA A 183 5.15 -11.70 -21.97
N PRO A 184 4.08 -11.90 -22.78
CA PRO A 184 4.25 -12.53 -24.09
C PRO A 184 5.14 -11.71 -25.03
N ALA A 185 5.17 -10.38 -24.92
CA ALA A 185 6.09 -9.55 -25.69
C ALA A 185 7.57 -9.80 -25.31
N GLU A 186 7.88 -9.88 -24.02
CA GLU A 186 9.22 -10.23 -23.51
C GLU A 186 9.66 -11.62 -24.01
N TRP A 187 8.79 -12.63 -23.90
CA TRP A 187 9.07 -13.98 -24.38
C TRP A 187 9.31 -14.01 -25.90
N THR A 188 8.49 -13.27 -26.66
CA THR A 188 8.65 -13.18 -28.12
C THR A 188 9.96 -12.50 -28.49
N ALA A 189 10.30 -11.40 -27.82
CA ALA A 189 11.56 -10.69 -28.04
C ALA A 189 12.78 -11.56 -27.69
N GLY A 190 12.74 -12.28 -26.56
CA GLY A 190 13.79 -13.21 -26.17
C GLY A 190 13.97 -14.36 -27.18
N LEU A 191 12.87 -14.89 -27.69
CA LEU A 191 12.91 -15.92 -28.74
C LEU A 191 13.54 -15.38 -30.03
N LEU A 192 13.13 -14.20 -30.48
CA LEU A 192 13.68 -13.57 -31.69
C LEU A 192 15.17 -13.27 -31.56
N LEU A 193 15.60 -12.75 -30.40
CA LEU A 193 17.02 -12.53 -30.09
C LEU A 193 17.81 -13.85 -30.15
N THR A 194 17.28 -14.92 -29.56
CA THR A 194 17.92 -16.24 -29.58
C THR A 194 18.06 -16.77 -31.01
N LEU A 195 17.01 -16.65 -31.83
CA LEU A 195 17.05 -17.05 -33.23
C LEU A 195 18.05 -16.22 -34.04
N SER A 196 18.18 -14.93 -33.76
CA SER A 196 19.13 -14.04 -34.44
C SER A 196 20.61 -14.35 -34.14
N ILE A 197 20.90 -14.99 -33.00
CA ILE A 197 22.25 -15.41 -32.62
C ILE A 197 22.58 -16.79 -33.21
N LEU A 198 21.57 -17.62 -33.47
CA LEU A 198 21.73 -18.97 -34.00
C LEU A 198 21.82 -19.03 -35.55
N LEU A 199 21.35 -17.99 -36.24
CA LEU A 199 21.39 -17.83 -37.70
C LEU A 199 22.57 -16.96 -38.12
#